data_AF-A0A9P6RCY5-F1
#
_entry.id   AF-A0A9P6RCY5-F1
#
_cell.length_a   1.000
_cell.length_b   1.000
_cell.length_c   1.000
_cell.angle_alpha   90.00
_cell.angle_beta   90.00
_cell.angle_gamma   90.00
#
_symmetry.space_group_name_H-M   'P 1'
#
loop_
_entity.id
_entity.type
_entity.pdbx_description
1 polymer ?
#
loop_
_entity_poly.entity_id
_entity_poly.type
_entity_poly.pdbx_seq_one_letter_code
_entity_poly.pdbx_strand_id
1 'polypeptide(L)'
;MQFSTILSLTVVASMAILSTMAAPAAPVCNKACTKIYKPVCAKLLSGENKTFPNVCEMNVFNCENPANKPALIAETACEDIASKCNKACTKEYAPVCATLLSGESKTFGNKCTLEVFNCENPTAKAQSVVNGECPTAPAPKCNRACPYIYKPVCAKLQSGESKTFGNSCEMGIFNCENPTSLATVIAETACEDVKPAPVCNKACTKEYRPVCAKL
;
A
#
# COMPACT_ATOMS: atom_id res chain seq x y z
N MET A 1 73.73 -12.12 -28.45
CA MET A 1 73.80 -11.05 -27.43
C MET A 1 72.46 -10.32 -27.51
N GLN A 2 71.54 -10.27 -26.55
CA GLN A 2 71.45 -10.61 -25.12
C GLN A 2 69.96 -10.95 -24.84
N PHE A 3 69.68 -12.12 -24.25
CA PHE A 3 69.06 -12.38 -22.92
C PHE A 3 67.55 -12.10 -22.80
N SER A 4 66.71 -13.15 -22.84
CA SER A 4 66.17 -13.90 -21.68
C SER A 4 64.99 -13.16 -21.02
N THR A 5 63.79 -13.72 -20.97
CA THR A 5 63.40 -14.66 -19.92
C THR A 5 62.05 -15.30 -20.26
N ILE A 6 61.98 -16.64 -20.27
CA ILE A 6 60.74 -17.40 -20.31
C ILE A 6 60.84 -18.49 -19.24
N LEU A 7 59.74 -18.66 -18.48
CA LEU A 7 59.33 -19.88 -17.74
C LEU A 7 60.28 -20.29 -16.59
N SER A 8 59.84 -20.74 -15.40
CA SER A 8 58.54 -21.16 -14.89
C SER A 8 58.76 -21.66 -13.45
N LEU A 9 57.65 -21.97 -12.76
CA LEU A 9 57.51 -22.66 -11.48
C LEU A 9 57.65 -21.80 -10.22
N THR A 10 56.51 -21.30 -9.75
CA THR A 10 56.17 -21.45 -8.34
C THR A 10 54.81 -22.14 -8.22
N VAL A 11 54.85 -23.37 -7.71
CA VAL A 11 53.66 -24.13 -7.31
C VAL A 11 53.13 -23.44 -6.05
N VAL A 12 52.07 -22.64 -6.19
CA VAL A 12 51.34 -22.11 -5.03
C VAL A 12 50.36 -23.19 -4.59
N ALA A 13 50.78 -23.96 -3.58
CA ALA A 13 49.88 -24.85 -2.85
C ALA A 13 48.82 -23.98 -2.14
N SER A 14 47.60 -23.97 -2.68
CA SER A 14 46.46 -23.30 -2.06
C SER A 14 46.05 -24.08 -0.79
N MET A 15 46.58 -23.69 0.36
CA MET A 15 46.06 -24.11 1.65
C MET A 15 44.69 -23.47 1.83
N ALA A 16 43.64 -24.28 1.71
CA ALA A 16 42.29 -23.91 2.12
C ALA A 16 42.30 -23.70 3.65
N ILE A 17 42.23 -22.45 4.07
CA ILE A 17 42.06 -22.08 5.48
C ILE A 17 40.61 -22.41 5.84
N LEU A 18 40.35 -23.58 6.44
CA LEU A 18 39.09 -23.82 7.14
C LEU A 18 39.09 -22.94 8.40
N SER A 19 38.52 -21.74 8.29
CA SER A 19 38.20 -20.92 9.45
C SER A 19 37.12 -21.65 10.27
N THR A 20 37.51 -22.26 11.38
CA THR A 20 36.59 -22.79 12.38
C THR A 20 35.83 -21.62 13.00
N MET A 21 34.61 -21.38 12.52
CA MET A 21 33.73 -20.41 13.16
C MET A 21 33.32 -20.96 14.53
N ALA A 22 33.90 -20.41 15.59
CA ALA A 22 33.47 -20.68 16.95
C ALA A 22 31.99 -20.28 17.08
N ALA A 23 31.14 -21.21 17.52
CA ALA A 23 29.73 -20.92 17.77
C ALA A 23 29.62 -19.82 18.83
N PRO A 24 28.73 -18.84 18.68
CA PRO A 24 28.56 -17.77 19.66
C PRO A 24 28.16 -18.37 21.02
N ALA A 25 28.80 -17.87 22.09
CA ALA A 25 28.47 -18.27 23.46
C ALA A 25 26.99 -18.00 23.76
N ALA A 26 26.33 -18.95 24.43
CA ALA A 26 24.92 -18.85 24.78
C ALA A 26 24.66 -17.63 25.71
N PRO A 27 23.52 -16.93 25.55
CA PRO A 27 23.21 -15.75 26.36
C PRO A 27 22.93 -16.13 27.83
N VAL A 28 23.42 -15.30 28.76
CA VAL A 28 23.10 -15.42 30.18
C VAL A 28 21.76 -14.73 30.45
N CYS A 29 20.76 -15.52 30.85
CA CYS A 29 19.39 -15.03 31.07
C CYS A 29 18.99 -15.09 32.54
N ASN A 30 18.53 -13.97 33.10
CA ASN A 30 17.95 -13.95 34.44
C ASN A 30 16.53 -14.53 34.38
N LYS A 31 16.32 -15.70 35.01
CA LYS A 31 15.04 -16.43 35.02
C LYS A 31 14.19 -16.16 36.26
N ALA A 32 14.58 -15.22 37.10
CA ALA A 32 13.83 -14.89 38.30
C ALA A 32 12.62 -13.99 37.96
N CYS A 33 11.45 -14.61 37.84
CA CYS A 33 10.17 -13.92 37.65
C CYS A 33 9.25 -14.10 38.87
N THR A 34 8.42 -13.10 39.13
CA THR A 34 7.31 -13.25 40.08
C THR A 34 6.26 -14.20 39.50
N LYS A 35 5.50 -14.89 40.36
CA LYS A 35 4.38 -15.74 39.91
C LYS A 35 3.08 -14.96 39.71
N ILE A 36 3.16 -13.63 39.57
CA ILE A 36 1.98 -12.79 39.34
C ILE A 36 1.52 -13.03 37.90
N TYR A 37 0.28 -13.49 37.76
CA TYR A 37 -0.36 -13.66 36.46
C TYR A 37 -0.89 -12.32 35.96
N LYS A 38 -0.20 -11.72 34.99
CA LYS A 38 -0.57 -10.50 34.29
C LYS A 38 -0.24 -10.70 32.81
N PRO A 39 -1.09 -11.44 32.08
CA PRO A 39 -0.71 -12.04 30.81
C PRO A 39 -0.42 -10.99 29.75
N VAL A 40 0.48 -11.36 28.83
CA VAL A 40 0.78 -10.57 27.63
C VAL A 40 0.70 -11.46 26.41
N CYS A 41 0.25 -10.88 25.29
CA CYS A 41 0.19 -11.57 24.02
C CYS A 41 1.35 -11.09 23.15
N ALA A 42 2.07 -12.00 22.51
CA ALA A 42 3.17 -11.67 21.62
C ALA A 42 3.09 -12.44 20.29
N LYS A 43 3.58 -11.80 19.22
CA LYS A 43 3.66 -12.33 17.85
C LYS A 43 4.97 -13.09 17.71
N LEU A 44 4.90 -14.41 17.50
CA LEU A 44 6.07 -15.21 17.13
C LEU A 44 6.50 -14.88 15.69
N LEU A 45 7.77 -15.12 15.35
CA LEU A 45 8.25 -15.01 13.96
C LEU A 45 7.53 -15.97 13.00
N SER A 46 6.98 -17.08 13.50
CA SER A 46 6.13 -17.99 12.71
C SER A 46 4.79 -17.37 12.30
N GLY A 47 4.43 -16.22 12.87
CA GLY A 47 3.13 -15.57 12.65
C GLY A 47 2.06 -15.98 13.64
N GLU A 48 2.31 -16.96 14.51
CA GLU A 48 1.41 -17.35 15.59
C GLU A 48 1.45 -16.35 16.75
N ASN A 49 0.33 -16.25 17.48
CA ASN A 49 0.26 -15.46 18.70
C ASN A 49 0.44 -16.39 19.91
N LYS A 50 1.24 -15.97 20.89
CA LYS A 50 1.48 -16.71 22.13
C LYS A 50 1.20 -15.86 23.36
N THR A 51 0.39 -16.40 24.27
CA THR A 51 0.19 -15.81 25.61
C THR A 51 1.36 -16.20 26.52
N PHE A 52 1.97 -15.20 27.15
CA PHE A 52 2.94 -15.37 28.24
C PHE A 52 2.27 -15.01 29.57
N PRO A 53 2.54 -15.73 30.67
CA PRO A 53 1.91 -15.46 31.98
C PRO A 53 2.16 -14.04 32.50
N ASN A 54 3.29 -13.46 32.15
CA ASN A 54 3.65 -12.07 32.40
C ASN A 54 4.79 -11.61 31.48
N VAL A 55 5.08 -10.30 31.49
CA VAL A 55 6.14 -9.68 30.70
C VAL A 55 7.55 -10.18 31.06
N CYS A 56 7.79 -10.57 32.32
CA CYS A 56 9.08 -11.10 32.75
C CYS A 56 9.36 -12.43 32.05
N GLU A 57 8.39 -13.35 32.05
CA GLU A 57 8.51 -14.64 31.37
C GLU A 57 8.67 -14.50 29.86
N MET A 58 8.00 -13.52 29.24
CA MET A 58 8.23 -13.17 27.83
C MET A 58 9.69 -12.70 27.60
N ASN A 59 10.23 -11.88 28.49
CA ASN A 59 11.60 -11.38 28.38
C ASN A 59 12.64 -12.49 28.59
N VAL A 60 12.39 -13.44 29.49
CA VAL A 60 13.21 -14.65 29.64
C VAL A 60 13.23 -15.43 28.33
N PHE A 61 12.05 -15.66 27.74
CA PHE A 61 11.94 -16.34 26.45
C PHE A 61 12.72 -15.61 25.34
N ASN A 62 12.61 -14.28 25.26
CA ASN A 62 13.35 -13.44 24.31
C ASN A 62 14.87 -13.52 24.50
N CYS A 63 15.33 -13.64 25.74
CA CYS A 63 16.75 -13.80 26.04
C CYS A 63 17.26 -15.18 25.59
N GLU A 64 16.50 -16.24 25.88
CA GLU A 64 16.86 -17.62 25.50
C GLU A 64 16.78 -17.86 23.99
N ASN A 65 15.93 -17.10 23.29
CA ASN A 65 15.67 -17.26 21.87
C ASN A 65 16.02 -15.97 21.09
N PRO A 66 17.30 -15.58 21.04
CA PRO A 66 17.69 -14.27 20.50
C PRO A 66 17.39 -14.11 19.00
N ALA A 67 17.34 -15.21 18.24
CA ALA A 67 16.97 -15.22 16.83
C ALA A 67 15.45 -15.22 16.60
N ASN A 68 14.64 -15.57 17.60
CA ASN A 68 13.19 -15.79 17.49
C ASN A 68 12.39 -15.01 18.54
N LYS A 69 12.77 -13.76 18.78
CA LYS A 69 12.15 -12.90 19.80
C LYS A 69 10.72 -12.51 19.42
N PRO A 70 9.68 -12.93 20.17
CA PRO A 70 8.33 -12.48 19.89
C PRO A 70 8.16 -10.99 20.17
N ALA A 71 7.36 -10.32 19.34
CA ALA A 71 7.01 -8.91 19.52
C ALA A 71 5.73 -8.77 20.35
N LEU A 72 5.74 -7.92 21.37
CA LEU A 72 4.57 -7.66 22.20
C LEU A 72 3.41 -7.09 21.34
N ILE A 73 2.24 -7.72 21.43
CA ILE A 73 1.00 -7.35 20.73
C ILE A 73 0.07 -6.58 21.68
N ALA A 74 -0.15 -7.12 22.87
CA ALA A 74 -1.10 -6.57 23.85
C ALA A 74 -0.72 -6.96 25.29
N GLU A 75 -1.11 -6.13 26.26
CA GLU A 75 -1.00 -6.42 27.70
C GLU A 75 -2.19 -7.24 28.23
N THR A 76 -2.56 -8.28 27.47
CA THR A 76 -3.65 -9.22 27.79
C THR A 76 -3.29 -10.60 27.27
N ALA A 77 -4.06 -11.63 27.62
CA ALA A 77 -3.97 -12.90 26.91
C ALA A 77 -4.42 -12.73 25.44
N CYS A 78 -3.95 -13.59 24.54
CA CYS A 78 -4.24 -13.48 23.11
C CYS A 78 -5.72 -13.73 22.77
N GLU A 79 -6.37 -14.62 23.51
CA GLU A 79 -7.80 -14.93 23.42
C GLU A 79 -8.68 -13.72 23.80
N ASP A 80 -8.19 -12.84 24.66
CA ASP A 80 -8.91 -11.64 25.10
C ASP A 80 -8.87 -10.49 24.09
N ILE A 81 -7.99 -10.58 23.08
CA ILE A 81 -7.90 -9.54 22.04
C ILE A 81 -9.17 -9.57 21.20
N ALA A 82 -9.53 -10.75 20.66
CA ALA A 82 -10.73 -10.91 19.85
C ALA A 82 -12.00 -10.53 20.62
N SER A 83 -12.10 -10.92 21.90
CA SER A 83 -13.26 -10.62 22.73
C SER A 83 -13.48 -9.12 22.96
N LYS A 84 -12.40 -8.34 23.09
CA LYS A 84 -12.46 -6.87 23.21
C LYS A 84 -12.76 -6.17 21.88
N CYS A 85 -12.41 -6.80 20.77
CA CYS A 85 -12.61 -6.26 19.42
C CYS A 85 -13.97 -6.63 18.81
N ASN A 86 -14.77 -7.47 19.47
CA ASN A 86 -16.12 -7.86 19.09
C ASN A 86 -17.08 -6.64 19.08
N LYS A 87 -17.01 -5.84 18.03
CA LYS A 87 -17.94 -4.76 17.72
C LYS A 87 -18.93 -5.28 16.67
N ALA A 88 -20.22 -5.17 16.98
CA ALA A 88 -21.26 -5.49 16.00
C ALA A 88 -21.24 -4.44 14.87
N CYS A 89 -21.06 -4.92 13.64
CA CYS A 89 -21.12 -4.07 12.45
C CYS A 89 -22.44 -4.26 11.70
N THR A 90 -22.94 -3.17 11.14
CA THR A 90 -24.02 -3.17 10.15
C THR A 90 -23.59 -3.96 8.91
N LYS A 91 -24.55 -4.57 8.21
CA LYS A 91 -24.33 -5.31 6.96
C LYS A 91 -24.34 -4.40 5.71
N GLU A 92 -24.33 -3.09 5.91
CA GLU A 92 -24.27 -2.14 4.81
C GLU A 92 -22.92 -2.25 4.09
N TYR A 93 -22.98 -2.21 2.77
CA TYR A 93 -21.81 -2.34 1.93
C TYR A 93 -21.40 -0.95 1.43
N ALA A 94 -20.36 -0.41 2.08
CA ALA A 94 -19.76 0.90 1.80
C ALA A 94 -18.23 0.71 1.84
N PRO A 95 -17.67 0.07 0.79
CA PRO A 95 -16.36 -0.55 0.88
C PRO A 95 -15.26 0.48 1.11
N VAL A 96 -14.22 0.03 1.81
CA VAL A 96 -12.99 0.79 2.00
C VAL A 96 -11.79 -0.08 1.64
N CYS A 97 -10.90 0.47 0.83
CA CYS A 97 -9.62 -0.13 0.52
C CYS A 97 -8.60 0.40 1.53
N ALA A 98 -7.86 -0.51 2.16
CA ALA A 98 -6.76 -0.13 3.04
C ALA A 98 -5.51 -0.96 2.76
N THR A 99 -4.35 -0.33 2.90
CA THR A 99 -3.04 -0.96 2.72
C THR A 99 -2.53 -1.45 4.07
N LEU A 100 -2.32 -2.75 4.22
CA LEU A 100 -1.74 -3.34 5.42
C LEU A 100 -0.29 -2.88 5.61
N LEU A 101 0.24 -2.98 6.83
CA LEU A 101 1.68 -2.76 7.10
C LEU A 101 2.60 -3.65 6.25
N SER A 102 2.12 -4.80 5.77
CA SER A 102 2.84 -5.66 4.82
C SER A 102 2.95 -5.07 3.41
N GLY A 103 2.21 -3.99 3.10
CA GLY A 103 2.08 -3.43 1.76
C GLY A 103 0.94 -4.04 0.92
N GLU A 104 0.28 -5.09 1.42
CA GLU A 104 -0.87 -5.70 0.75
C GLU A 104 -2.11 -4.79 0.85
N SER A 105 -2.88 -4.67 -0.23
CA SER A 105 -4.15 -3.94 -0.23
C SER A 105 -5.32 -4.88 0.05
N LYS A 106 -6.20 -4.52 0.98
CA LYS A 106 -7.38 -5.32 1.36
C LYS A 106 -8.65 -4.48 1.38
N THR A 107 -9.70 -5.01 0.76
CA THR A 107 -11.05 -4.44 0.80
C THR A 107 -11.77 -4.86 2.08
N PHE A 108 -12.39 -3.89 2.75
CA PHE A 108 -13.30 -4.12 3.89
C PHE A 108 -14.70 -3.68 3.50
N GLY A 109 -15.73 -4.44 3.91
CA GLY A 109 -17.12 -4.19 3.49
C GLY A 109 -17.67 -2.85 3.95
N ASN A 110 -17.17 -2.34 5.07
CA ASN A 110 -17.38 -0.97 5.54
C ASN A 110 -16.32 -0.55 6.57
N LYS A 111 -16.36 0.72 6.98
CA LYS A 111 -15.45 1.27 7.99
C LYS A 111 -15.47 0.52 9.32
N CYS A 112 -16.64 0.04 9.77
CA CYS A 112 -16.73 -0.73 11.02
C CYS A 112 -15.94 -2.04 10.93
N THR A 113 -16.07 -2.78 9.82
CA THR A 113 -15.31 -4.03 9.62
C THR A 113 -13.80 -3.81 9.54
N LEU A 114 -13.35 -2.67 9.00
CA LEU A 114 -11.95 -2.25 9.04
C LEU A 114 -11.47 -1.96 10.47
N GLU A 115 -12.26 -1.27 11.27
CA GLU A 115 -11.93 -0.97 12.68
C GLU A 115 -11.78 -2.24 13.52
N VAL A 116 -12.69 -3.20 13.36
CA VAL A 116 -12.61 -4.52 14.01
C VAL A 116 -11.32 -5.22 13.63
N PHE A 117 -11.01 -5.28 12.34
CA PHE A 117 -9.77 -5.89 11.86
C PHE A 117 -8.52 -5.25 12.47
N ASN A 118 -8.47 -3.91 12.52
CA ASN A 118 -7.34 -3.17 13.10
C ASN A 118 -7.20 -3.38 14.61
N CYS A 119 -8.32 -3.59 15.31
CA CYS A 119 -8.33 -3.93 16.73
C CYS A 119 -7.75 -5.34 16.96
N GLU A 120 -8.20 -6.32 16.18
CA GLU A 120 -7.77 -7.72 16.30
C GLU A 120 -6.31 -7.93 15.86
N ASN A 121 -5.84 -7.08 14.94
CA ASN A 121 -4.54 -7.21 14.30
C ASN A 121 -3.67 -5.97 14.53
N PRO A 122 -3.27 -5.66 15.79
CA PRO A 122 -2.55 -4.43 16.08
C PRO A 122 -1.14 -4.38 15.47
N THR A 123 -0.57 -5.52 15.07
CA THR A 123 0.71 -5.63 14.35
C THR A 123 0.56 -5.66 12.83
N ALA A 124 -0.66 -5.78 12.30
CA ALA A 124 -0.97 -5.77 10.87
C ALA A 124 -2.03 -4.71 10.55
N LYS A 125 -2.02 -3.60 11.29
CA LYS A 125 -2.96 -2.48 11.10
C LYS A 125 -2.95 -2.05 9.64
N ALA A 126 -4.14 -1.91 9.07
CA ALA A 126 -4.32 -1.28 7.80
C ALA A 126 -4.12 0.24 7.97
N GLN A 127 -3.33 0.80 7.06
CA GLN A 127 -3.04 2.22 6.89
C GLN A 127 -3.60 2.67 5.53
N SER A 128 -3.79 3.98 5.36
CA SER A 128 -4.21 4.57 4.07
C SER A 128 -5.57 4.07 3.56
N VAL A 129 -6.63 4.71 4.02
CA VAL A 129 -8.02 4.32 3.71
C VAL A 129 -8.52 5.13 2.51
N VAL A 130 -8.83 4.46 1.41
CA VAL A 130 -9.51 5.04 0.24
C VAL A 130 -10.92 4.47 0.16
N ASN A 131 -11.90 5.31 -0.14
CA ASN A 131 -13.28 4.85 -0.36
C ASN A 131 -13.35 4.00 -1.63
N GLY A 132 -14.09 2.90 -1.57
CA GLY A 132 -14.20 1.92 -2.66
C GLY A 132 -13.43 0.62 -2.38
N GLU A 133 -13.54 -0.33 -3.29
CA GLU A 133 -12.77 -1.58 -3.22
C GLU A 133 -11.33 -1.38 -3.64
N CYS A 134 -10.42 -2.23 -3.16
CA CYS A 134 -9.07 -2.27 -3.67
C CYS A 134 -9.04 -2.77 -5.12
N PRO A 135 -8.15 -2.20 -5.97
CA PRO A 135 -7.99 -2.66 -7.34
C PRO A 135 -7.52 -4.13 -7.35
N THR A 136 -8.19 -4.95 -8.14
CA THR A 136 -7.89 -6.39 -8.31
C THR A 136 -6.72 -6.67 -9.25
N ALA A 137 -6.18 -5.62 -9.89
CA ALA A 137 -5.00 -5.67 -10.73
C ALA A 137 -3.87 -4.83 -10.10
N PRO A 138 -2.59 -5.18 -10.35
CA PRO A 138 -1.48 -4.31 -9.99
C PRO A 138 -1.75 -2.89 -10.49
N ALA A 139 -1.57 -1.88 -9.63
CA ALA A 139 -1.73 -0.50 -10.04
C ALA A 139 -0.92 -0.25 -11.33
N PRO A 140 -1.51 0.35 -12.37
CA PRO A 140 -0.80 0.57 -13.62
C PRO A 140 0.44 1.43 -13.34
N LYS A 141 1.59 1.06 -13.93
CA LYS A 141 2.78 1.90 -13.86
C LYS A 141 2.52 3.18 -14.66
N CYS A 142 2.19 4.25 -13.97
CA CYS A 142 1.94 5.55 -14.59
C CYS A 142 3.25 6.30 -14.84
N ASN A 143 3.51 6.67 -16.09
CA ASN A 143 4.64 7.53 -16.42
C ASN A 143 4.33 8.96 -15.97
N ARG A 144 5.09 9.50 -15.01
CA ARG A 144 4.87 10.83 -14.43
C ARG A 144 5.54 11.98 -15.19
N ALA A 145 6.21 11.68 -16.31
CA ALA A 145 6.86 12.70 -17.12
C ALA A 145 5.89 13.27 -18.17
N CYS A 146 5.60 14.56 -18.07
CA CYS A 146 4.91 15.31 -19.11
C CYS A 146 5.80 16.44 -19.65
N PRO A 147 5.64 16.82 -20.94
CA PRO A 147 6.24 18.04 -21.45
C PRO A 147 5.71 19.25 -20.69
N TYR A 148 6.56 20.25 -20.45
CA TYR A 148 6.17 21.51 -19.82
C TYR A 148 5.51 22.45 -20.83
N ILE A 149 4.38 22.00 -21.40
CA ILE A 149 3.55 22.74 -22.35
C ILE A 149 2.17 22.96 -21.75
N TYR A 150 1.70 24.20 -21.81
CA TYR A 150 0.33 24.53 -21.45
C TYR A 150 -0.55 24.46 -22.69
N LYS A 151 -1.34 23.38 -22.79
CA LYS A 151 -2.35 23.14 -23.83
C LYS A 151 -3.57 22.52 -23.16
N PRO A 152 -4.38 23.33 -22.45
CA PRO A 152 -5.31 22.83 -21.46
C PRO A 152 -6.41 21.98 -22.07
N VAL A 153 -6.91 21.02 -21.28
CA VAL A 153 -8.11 20.25 -21.62
C VAL A 153 -9.09 20.33 -20.45
N CYS A 154 -10.36 20.53 -20.78
CA CYS A 154 -11.43 20.43 -19.81
C CYS A 154 -11.99 19.02 -19.90
N ALA A 155 -12.04 18.33 -18.78
CA ALA A 155 -12.56 16.98 -18.70
C ALA A 155 -13.63 16.84 -17.62
N LYS A 156 -14.64 16.03 -17.92
CA LYS A 156 -15.71 15.62 -17.00
C LYS A 156 -15.20 14.42 -16.20
N LEU A 157 -15.27 14.50 -14.88
CA LEU A 157 -15.00 13.38 -13.97
C LEU A 157 -16.23 12.48 -13.85
N GLN A 158 -16.01 11.22 -13.47
CA GLN A 158 -17.12 10.30 -13.14
C GLN A 158 -18.02 10.81 -12.01
N SER A 159 -17.51 11.68 -11.13
CA SER A 159 -18.31 12.38 -10.10
C SER A 159 -19.30 13.42 -10.68
N GLY A 160 -19.15 13.77 -11.95
CA GLY A 160 -19.95 14.81 -12.62
C GLY A 160 -19.32 16.21 -12.60
N GLU A 161 -18.26 16.43 -11.83
CA GLU A 161 -17.50 17.68 -11.81
C GLU A 161 -16.65 17.83 -13.08
N SER A 162 -16.39 19.07 -13.50
CA SER A 162 -15.48 19.38 -14.60
C SER A 162 -14.15 19.89 -14.05
N LYS A 163 -13.03 19.43 -14.59
CA LYS A 163 -11.68 19.81 -14.18
C LYS A 163 -10.80 20.17 -15.38
N THR A 164 -10.06 21.27 -15.25
CA THR A 164 -9.00 21.67 -16.20
C THR A 164 -7.71 20.94 -15.89
N PHE A 165 -7.09 20.35 -16.91
CA PHE A 165 -5.73 19.80 -16.86
C PHE A 165 -4.81 20.68 -17.71
N GLY A 166 -3.56 20.88 -17.29
CA GLY A 166 -2.62 21.77 -17.99
C GLY A 166 -2.27 21.29 -19.40
N ASN A 167 -2.32 19.98 -19.62
CA ASN A 167 -2.27 19.34 -20.93
C ASN A 167 -2.88 17.93 -20.89
N SER A 168 -3.00 17.30 -22.06
CA SER A 168 -3.52 15.94 -22.21
C SER A 168 -2.66 14.87 -21.55
N CYS A 169 -1.35 15.08 -21.41
CA CYS A 169 -0.47 14.15 -20.72
C CYS A 169 -0.78 14.11 -19.22
N GLU A 170 -0.94 15.26 -18.58
CA GLU A 170 -1.32 15.37 -17.16
C GLU A 170 -2.68 14.71 -16.88
N MET A 171 -3.64 14.89 -17.80
CA MET A 171 -4.92 14.17 -17.73
C MET A 171 -4.74 12.65 -17.88
N GLY A 172 -3.84 12.21 -18.75
CA GLY A 172 -3.50 10.79 -18.93
C GLY A 172 -2.91 10.17 -17.67
N ILE A 173 -2.01 10.89 -16.98
CA ILE A 173 -1.49 10.49 -15.67
C ILE A 173 -2.62 10.37 -14.66
N PHE A 174 -3.50 11.37 -14.59
CA PHE A 174 -4.64 11.34 -13.68
C PHE A 174 -5.51 10.10 -13.91
N ASN A 175 -5.85 9.79 -15.15
CA ASN A 175 -6.64 8.60 -15.50
C ASN A 175 -5.93 7.30 -15.16
N CYS A 176 -4.61 7.26 -15.35
CA CYS A 176 -3.79 6.11 -14.98
C CYS A 176 -3.79 5.90 -13.45
N GLU A 177 -3.62 6.98 -12.67
CA GLU A 177 -3.60 6.92 -11.21
C GLU A 177 -5.00 6.70 -10.59
N ASN A 178 -6.07 6.99 -11.35
CA ASN A 178 -7.46 6.91 -10.90
C ASN A 178 -8.32 6.04 -11.84
N PRO A 179 -8.05 4.72 -11.95
CA PRO A 179 -8.73 3.84 -12.91
C PRO A 179 -10.25 3.73 -12.67
N THR A 180 -10.72 4.02 -11.45
CA THR A 180 -12.13 4.00 -11.03
C THR A 180 -12.74 5.40 -10.93
N SER A 181 -12.06 6.45 -11.41
CA SER A 181 -12.55 7.83 -11.40
C SER A 181 -11.99 8.59 -12.60
N LEU A 182 -12.22 8.03 -13.79
CA LEU A 182 -11.68 8.57 -15.04
C LEU A 182 -12.23 9.96 -15.35
N ALA A 183 -11.37 10.78 -15.94
CA ALA A 183 -11.71 12.02 -16.62
C ALA A 183 -11.90 11.75 -18.12
N THR A 184 -12.93 12.33 -18.72
CA THR A 184 -13.19 12.30 -20.17
C THR A 184 -13.20 13.71 -20.74
N VAL A 185 -12.45 13.96 -21.81
CA VAL A 185 -12.35 15.29 -22.44
C VAL A 185 -13.73 15.75 -22.91
N ILE A 186 -14.11 16.97 -22.53
CA ILE A 186 -15.30 17.67 -23.03
C ILE A 186 -14.96 18.89 -23.89
N ALA A 187 -13.76 19.45 -23.74
CA ALA A 187 -13.24 20.51 -24.61
C ALA A 187 -11.71 20.54 -24.62
N GLU A 188 -11.12 20.97 -25.74
CA GLU A 188 -9.67 21.20 -25.89
C GLU A 188 -9.24 22.60 -25.38
N THR A 189 -9.91 23.09 -24.34
CA THR A 189 -9.69 24.39 -23.70
C THR A 189 -9.82 24.23 -22.18
N ALA A 190 -9.48 25.26 -21.40
CA ALA A 190 -9.80 25.27 -19.98
C ALA A 190 -11.32 25.25 -19.76
N CYS A 191 -11.76 24.76 -18.60
CA CYS A 191 -13.19 24.64 -18.29
C CYS A 191 -13.90 25.99 -18.20
N GLU A 192 -13.24 27.05 -17.76
CA GLU A 192 -13.79 28.42 -17.78
C GLU A 192 -14.07 28.94 -19.21
N ASP A 193 -13.37 28.42 -20.22
CA ASP A 193 -13.49 28.86 -21.61
C ASP A 193 -14.51 28.04 -22.42
N VAL A 194 -15.12 27.03 -21.80
CA VAL A 194 -16.12 26.19 -22.46
C VAL A 194 -17.38 27.02 -22.68
N LYS A 195 -17.54 27.52 -23.92
CA LYS A 195 -18.76 28.19 -24.33
C LYS A 195 -19.93 27.20 -24.24
N PRO A 196 -21.06 27.57 -23.60
CA PRO A 196 -22.26 26.74 -23.62
C PRO A 196 -22.61 26.39 -25.06
N ALA A 197 -22.97 25.12 -25.30
CA ALA A 197 -23.49 24.72 -26.59
C ALA A 197 -24.63 25.68 -26.98
N PRO A 198 -24.66 26.20 -28.22
CA PRO A 198 -25.73 27.07 -28.65
C PRO A 198 -27.05 26.34 -28.45
N VAL A 199 -27.95 26.93 -27.66
CA VAL A 199 -29.24 26.33 -27.39
C VAL A 199 -30.01 26.30 -28.71
N CYS A 200 -30.17 25.11 -29.29
CA CYS A 200 -30.89 24.89 -30.54
C CYS A 200 -32.41 24.80 -30.32
N ASN A 201 -32.93 25.70 -29.48
CA ASN A 201 -34.37 25.88 -29.24
C ASN A 201 -34.89 27.19 -29.84
N LYS A 202 -34.08 27.84 -30.68
CA LYS A 202 -34.49 29.05 -31.38
C LYS A 202 -35.56 28.66 -32.41
N ALA A 203 -36.78 29.14 -32.22
CA ALA A 203 -37.85 28.93 -33.17
C ALA A 203 -37.43 29.50 -34.54
N CYS A 204 -37.49 28.66 -35.57
CA CYS A 204 -37.33 29.13 -36.94
C CYS A 204 -38.53 30.00 -37.30
N THR A 205 -38.28 31.15 -37.93
CA THR A 205 -39.35 31.85 -38.63
C THR A 205 -39.81 30.98 -39.80
N LYS A 206 -41.09 31.05 -40.20
CA LYS A 206 -41.62 30.32 -41.38
C LYS A 206 -41.10 30.88 -42.71
N GLU A 207 -39.95 31.54 -42.71
CA GLU A 207 -39.36 32.18 -43.88
C GLU A 207 -38.48 31.18 -44.63
N TYR A 208 -38.78 30.99 -45.92
CA TYR A 208 -38.01 30.08 -46.77
C TYR A 208 -36.75 30.77 -47.29
N ARG A 209 -35.60 30.44 -46.70
CA ARG A 209 -34.26 30.93 -47.10
C ARG A 209 -33.27 29.77 -47.18
N PRO A 210 -33.28 28.98 -48.26
CA PRO A 210 -32.40 27.83 -48.38
C PRO A 210 -30.93 28.25 -48.42
N VAL A 211 -30.08 27.47 -47.78
CA VAL A 211 -28.61 27.59 -47.82
C VAL A 211 -28.02 26.24 -48.21
N CYS A 212 -26.91 26.24 -48.94
CA CYS A 212 -26.18 25.02 -49.25
C CYS A 212 -25.30 24.64 -48.05
N ALA A 213 -25.37 23.38 -47.60
CA ALA A 213 -24.41 22.82 -46.64
C ALA A 213 -23.38 22.00 -47.41
N LYS A 214 -22.11 22.11 -47.02
CA LYS A 214 -21.05 21.21 -47.48
C LYS A 214 -21.01 20.04 -46.50
N LEU A 215 -21.36 18.85 -46.99
CA LEU A 215 -21.19 17.59 -46.28
C LEU A 215 -19.72 17.18 -46.26
#